data_AF-A0A971YYA6-F1
#
_entry.id   AF-A0A971YYA6-F1
#
_cell.length_a   1.000
_cell.length_b   1.000
_cell.length_c   1.000
_cell.angle_alpha   90.00
_cell.angle_beta   90.00
_cell.angle_gamma   90.00
#
_symmetry.space_group_name_H-M   'P 1'
#
loop_
_entity.id
_entity.type
_entity.pdbx_description
1 polymer ?
#
loop_
_entity_poly.entity_id
_entity_poly.type
_entity_poly.pdbx_seq_one_letter_code
_entity_poly.pdbx_strand_id
1 'polypeptide(L)'
;MFRMFWRKLKFWQLLQQVGLERASQPSSGNHDLLSPDLESNLQRVQAVMGYTDDLIIHRFELKTEIPRKAAMLTLCGKLGSESADTDTILRPLLTNIESLYAGKYSPPDILTALQSQITGLEVKVIKRFGQVLDEIVAGNTVVLIDHTREGLSVTSLGWPHRDITEPETESVVRGPREGFVESVRLNVGLLRKRLRTPDLRVEQ
;
A
#
# COMPACT_ATOMS: atom_id res chain seq x y z
N MET A 1 -12.06 27.02 1.68
CA MET A 1 -10.98 27.54 2.54
C MET A 1 -11.03 27.03 3.98
N PHE A 2 -12.16 27.08 4.70
CA PHE A 2 -12.23 26.66 6.11
C PHE A 2 -11.95 25.17 6.38
N ARG A 3 -12.33 24.28 5.45
CA ARG A 3 -12.16 22.81 5.60
C ARG A 3 -10.68 22.37 5.65
N MET A 4 -9.79 23.13 5.01
CA MET A 4 -8.34 22.89 4.98
C MET A 4 -7.68 23.32 6.31
N PHE A 5 -8.20 24.39 6.92
CA PHE A 5 -7.75 24.90 8.21
C PHE A 5 -8.08 23.92 9.35
N TRP A 6 -9.28 23.32 9.31
CA TRP A 6 -9.68 22.29 10.27
C TRP A 6 -8.92 20.96 10.09
N ARG A 7 -8.54 20.59 8.86
CA ARG A 7 -7.64 19.44 8.62
C ARG A 7 -6.23 19.72 9.16
N LYS A 8 -5.70 20.92 8.97
CA LYS A 8 -4.42 21.32 9.58
C LYS A 8 -4.49 21.36 11.11
N LEU A 9 -5.60 21.80 11.69
CA LEU A 9 -5.76 21.85 13.15
C LEU A 9 -5.86 20.44 13.77
N LYS A 10 -6.63 19.53 13.15
CA LYS A 10 -6.67 18.12 13.54
C LYS A 10 -5.32 17.42 13.33
N PHE A 11 -4.60 17.76 12.25
CA PHE A 11 -3.25 17.27 11.99
C PHE A 11 -2.26 17.73 13.06
N TRP A 12 -2.33 18.99 13.51
CA TRP A 12 -1.51 19.49 14.62
C TRP A 12 -1.88 18.86 15.97
N GLN A 13 -3.17 18.61 16.23
CA GLN A 13 -3.60 17.84 17.39
C GLN A 13 -3.14 16.38 17.35
N LEU A 14 -3.14 15.74 16.17
CA LEU A 14 -2.59 14.40 16.00
C LEU A 14 -1.06 14.39 16.14
N LEU A 15 -0.36 15.41 15.64
CA LEU A 15 1.09 15.55 15.81
C LEU A 15 1.49 15.76 17.28
N GLN A 16 0.67 16.46 18.06
CA GLN A 16 0.86 16.58 19.51
C GLN A 16 0.57 15.27 20.26
N GLN A 17 -0.32 14.42 19.75
CA GLN A 17 -0.55 13.08 20.30
C GLN A 17 0.50 12.04 19.88
N VAL A 18 1.15 12.22 18.72
CA VAL A 18 2.11 11.26 18.15
C VAL A 18 3.56 11.57 18.52
N GLY A 19 3.87 12.72 19.14
CA GLY A 19 5.16 12.96 19.78
C GLY A 19 6.36 12.87 18.82
N LEU A 20 6.61 13.93 18.07
CA LEU A 20 7.86 14.10 17.31
C LEU A 20 9.03 14.42 18.25
N GLU A 21 9.49 13.40 18.97
CA GLU A 21 10.91 13.21 19.29
C GLU A 21 11.18 11.72 19.25
N ARG A 22 11.68 11.23 18.11
CA ARG A 22 12.63 10.11 17.97
C ARG A 22 12.91 9.84 16.49
N ALA A 23 13.74 10.70 15.91
CA ALA A 23 14.78 10.15 15.06
C ALA A 23 15.68 9.30 15.97
N SER A 24 15.88 8.04 15.62
CA SER A 24 16.72 7.05 16.33
C SER A 24 16.30 6.68 17.77
N GLN A 25 15.28 5.82 17.94
CA GLN A 25 15.24 4.78 18.98
C GLN A 25 14.03 3.84 18.76
N PRO A 26 14.16 2.50 18.94
CA PRO A 26 13.05 1.58 18.79
C PRO A 26 12.10 1.74 19.98
N SER A 27 10.89 2.23 19.74
CA SER A 27 9.85 2.36 20.77
C SER A 27 9.20 1.01 21.04
N SER A 28 9.67 0.36 22.10
CA SER A 28 9.03 -0.80 22.72
C SER A 28 7.68 -0.39 23.34
N GLY A 29 6.57 -0.63 22.63
CA GLY A 29 5.21 -0.45 23.15
C GLY A 29 4.18 -1.19 22.30
N ASN A 30 3.17 -1.78 22.95
CA ASN A 30 2.07 -2.54 22.32
C ASN A 30 1.27 -1.75 21.25
N HIS A 31 1.45 -0.42 21.20
CA HIS A 31 0.82 0.48 20.23
C HIS A 31 1.37 0.35 18.80
N ASP A 32 2.56 -0.25 18.64
CA ASP A 32 3.15 -0.50 17.32
C ASP A 32 2.66 -1.81 16.68
N LEU A 33 1.89 -2.64 17.37
CA LEU A 33 1.36 -3.87 16.78
C LEU A 33 0.12 -3.61 15.92
N LEU A 34 -0.14 -4.52 14.98
CA LEU A 34 -1.39 -4.57 14.24
C LEU A 34 -2.56 -4.92 15.16
N SER A 35 -3.65 -4.17 14.98
CA SER A 35 -4.94 -4.49 15.60
C SER A 35 -5.52 -5.74 14.94
N PRO A 36 -6.28 -6.58 15.66
CA PRO A 36 -7.09 -7.62 15.02
C PRO A 36 -8.26 -7.04 14.20
N ASP A 37 -8.65 -5.78 14.42
CA ASP A 37 -9.72 -5.14 13.67
C ASP A 37 -9.18 -4.51 12.37
N LEU A 38 -9.68 -4.99 11.22
CA LEU A 38 -9.24 -4.51 9.91
C LEU A 38 -9.51 -3.01 9.73
N GLU A 39 -10.69 -2.53 10.12
CA GLU A 39 -11.07 -1.13 9.91
C GLU A 39 -10.19 -0.17 10.71
N SER A 40 -9.88 -0.50 11.96
CA SER A 40 -8.95 0.26 12.79
C SER A 40 -7.59 0.40 12.10
N ASN A 41 -7.05 -0.68 11.52
CA ASN A 41 -5.77 -0.61 10.80
C ASN A 41 -5.87 0.25 9.53
N LEU A 42 -6.93 0.10 8.72
CA LEU A 42 -7.14 0.89 7.51
C LEU A 42 -7.27 2.38 7.82
N GLN A 43 -8.04 2.73 8.85
CA GLN A 43 -8.17 4.12 9.31
C GLN A 43 -6.84 4.68 9.78
N ARG A 44 -6.03 3.91 10.51
CA ARG A 44 -4.68 4.32 10.92
C ARG A 44 -3.79 4.59 9.71
N VAL A 45 -3.76 3.70 8.70
CA VAL A 45 -2.98 3.91 7.47
C VAL A 45 -3.42 5.19 6.76
N GLN A 46 -4.72 5.34 6.52
CA GLN A 46 -5.27 6.52 5.84
C GLN A 46 -4.99 7.82 6.61
N ALA A 47 -5.08 7.80 7.94
CA ALA A 47 -4.80 8.96 8.78
C ALA A 47 -3.32 9.38 8.70
N VAL A 48 -2.39 8.41 8.76
CA VAL A 48 -0.95 8.69 8.66
C VAL A 48 -0.58 9.18 7.26
N MET A 49 -1.13 8.55 6.21
CA MET A 49 -0.89 8.96 4.82
C MET A 49 -1.71 10.18 4.38
N GLY A 50 -2.47 10.80 5.30
CA GLY A 50 -3.19 12.05 5.06
C GLY A 50 -4.37 11.97 4.09
N TYR A 51 -4.94 10.77 3.88
CA TYR A 51 -5.97 10.51 2.86
C TYR A 51 -5.52 10.90 1.46
N THR A 52 -4.32 10.49 1.09
CA THR A 52 -3.74 10.69 -0.23
C THR A 52 -4.50 9.91 -1.30
N ASP A 53 -4.69 10.51 -2.48
CA ASP A 53 -5.50 9.92 -3.56
C ASP A 53 -4.77 8.80 -4.33
N ASP A 54 -3.45 8.71 -4.17
CA ASP A 54 -2.62 7.67 -4.78
C ASP A 54 -2.57 6.36 -3.97
N LEU A 55 -3.20 6.29 -2.80
CA LEU A 55 -3.36 5.06 -2.02
C LEU A 55 -4.62 4.31 -2.47
N ILE A 56 -4.42 3.15 -3.08
CA ILE A 56 -5.48 2.26 -3.54
C ILE A 56 -5.74 1.19 -2.47
N ILE A 57 -7.00 1.08 -2.04
CA ILE A 57 -7.46 0.07 -1.08
C ILE A 57 -8.51 -0.81 -1.75
N HIS A 58 -8.14 -2.05 -2.08
CA HIS A 58 -9.06 -3.05 -2.60
C HIS A 58 -9.60 -3.92 -1.46
N ARG A 59 -10.88 -3.77 -1.16
CA ARG A 59 -11.58 -4.58 -0.14
C ARG A 59 -12.15 -5.83 -0.78
N PHE A 60 -11.99 -6.96 -0.11
CA PHE A 60 -12.49 -8.25 -0.57
C PHE A 60 -12.81 -9.17 0.61
N GLU A 61 -13.44 -10.30 0.31
CA GLU A 61 -13.83 -11.30 1.30
C GLU A 61 -13.18 -12.64 0.97
N LEU A 62 -12.47 -13.18 1.95
CA LEU A 62 -11.91 -14.53 1.89
C LEU A 62 -13.03 -15.51 2.20
N LYS A 63 -13.41 -16.30 1.21
CA LYS A 63 -14.41 -17.37 1.35
C LYS A 63 -13.80 -18.58 2.06
N THR A 64 -13.61 -18.47 3.38
CA THR A 64 -13.28 -19.61 4.24
C THR A 64 -14.54 -20.12 4.96
N GLU A 65 -14.45 -21.18 5.77
CA GLU A 65 -15.59 -21.68 6.57
C GLU A 65 -16.29 -20.57 7.36
N ILE A 66 -15.50 -19.63 7.88
CA ILE A 66 -15.99 -18.37 8.43
C ILE A 66 -15.52 -17.27 7.48
N PRO A 67 -16.40 -16.63 6.70
CA PRO A 67 -16.00 -15.57 5.81
C PRO A 67 -15.25 -14.46 6.54
N ARG A 68 -14.12 -14.03 5.98
CA ARG A 68 -13.28 -12.98 6.58
C ARG A 68 -13.06 -11.84 5.62
N LYS A 69 -13.26 -10.62 6.10
CA LYS A 69 -12.92 -9.42 5.34
C LYS A 69 -11.41 -9.30 5.23
N ALA A 70 -10.94 -8.83 4.08
CA ALA A 70 -9.55 -8.53 3.83
C ALA A 70 -9.44 -7.25 2.98
N ALA A 71 -8.27 -6.62 3.03
CA ALA A 71 -7.97 -5.47 2.21
C ALA A 71 -6.54 -5.55 1.67
N MET A 72 -6.38 -5.25 0.39
CA MET A 72 -5.11 -5.08 -0.28
C MET A 72 -4.84 -3.58 -0.43
N LEU A 73 -3.68 -3.12 0.02
CA LEU A 73 -3.23 -1.74 -0.01
C LEU A 73 -2.01 -1.63 -0.94
N THR A 74 -2.08 -0.70 -1.89
CA THR A 74 -1.02 -0.46 -2.87
C THR A 74 -1.00 1.02 -3.25
N LEU A 75 0.16 1.57 -3.57
CA LEU A 75 0.27 2.91 -4.15
C LEU A 75 0.17 2.84 -5.68
N CYS A 76 -0.51 3.80 -6.30
CA CYS A 76 -0.57 3.89 -7.76
C CYS A 76 0.76 4.41 -8.36
N GLY A 77 0.95 4.22 -9.66
CA GLY A 77 2.16 4.70 -10.36
C GLY A 77 3.38 3.77 -10.23
N LYS A 78 3.17 2.52 -9.83
CA LYS A 78 4.15 1.43 -9.91
C LYS A 78 4.40 1.00 -11.37
N LEU A 79 5.46 0.23 -11.60
CA LEU A 79 5.72 -0.43 -12.88
C LEU A 79 4.62 -1.46 -13.19
N GLY A 80 4.19 -1.50 -14.45
CA GLY A 80 3.09 -2.36 -14.89
C GLY A 80 1.74 -1.64 -14.92
N SER A 81 0.70 -2.32 -15.41
CA SER A 81 -0.67 -1.82 -15.34
C SER A 81 -1.22 -1.93 -13.91
N GLU A 82 -2.18 -1.09 -13.53
CA GLU A 82 -2.93 -1.27 -12.26
C GLU A 82 -3.57 -2.67 -12.16
N SER A 83 -3.82 -3.31 -13.30
CA SER A 83 -4.30 -4.69 -13.36
C SER A 83 -3.23 -5.73 -12.98
N ALA A 84 -1.94 -5.41 -13.02
CA ALA A 84 -0.88 -6.38 -12.73
C ALA A 84 -0.91 -6.86 -11.26
N ASP A 85 -1.01 -5.92 -10.30
CA ASP A 85 -1.19 -6.27 -8.88
C ASP A 85 -2.51 -7.00 -8.66
N THR A 86 -3.58 -6.53 -9.30
CA THR A 86 -4.91 -7.15 -9.21
C THR A 86 -4.91 -8.58 -9.74
N ASP A 87 -4.27 -8.83 -10.87
CA ASP A 87 -4.26 -10.14 -11.53
C ASP A 87 -3.25 -11.11 -10.89
N THR A 88 -2.13 -10.61 -10.36
CA THR A 88 -1.07 -11.45 -9.79
C THR A 88 -1.24 -11.70 -8.30
N ILE A 89 -1.87 -10.76 -7.57
CA ILE A 89 -2.05 -10.85 -6.12
C ILE A 89 -3.53 -11.07 -5.81
N LEU A 90 -4.44 -10.18 -6.23
CA LEU A 90 -5.84 -10.27 -5.82
C LEU A 90 -6.56 -11.50 -6.40
N ARG A 91 -6.42 -11.81 -7.70
CA ARG A 91 -7.10 -12.96 -8.31
C ARG A 91 -6.72 -14.31 -7.71
N PRO A 92 -5.44 -14.66 -7.48
CA PRO A 92 -5.09 -15.92 -6.81
C PRO A 92 -5.69 -16.04 -5.41
N LEU A 93 -5.71 -14.92 -4.67
CA LEU A 93 -6.33 -14.87 -3.35
C LEU A 93 -7.86 -15.05 -3.43
N LEU A 94 -8.54 -14.61 -4.48
CA LEU A 94 -9.98 -14.83 -4.63
C LEU A 94 -10.34 -16.22 -5.14
N THR A 95 -9.52 -16.80 -6.02
CA THR A 95 -9.88 -18.01 -6.79
C THR A 95 -9.51 -19.29 -6.06
N ASN A 96 -8.36 -19.31 -5.36
CA ASN A 96 -7.80 -20.55 -4.85
C ASN A 96 -8.08 -20.80 -3.36
N ILE A 97 -8.75 -19.87 -2.67
CA ILE A 97 -9.14 -20.10 -1.27
C ILE A 97 -10.29 -21.10 -1.19
N GLU A 98 -11.21 -21.13 -2.16
CA GLU A 98 -12.35 -22.04 -2.15
C GLU A 98 -11.91 -23.53 -2.12
N SER A 99 -10.78 -23.88 -2.73
CA SER A 99 -10.26 -25.25 -2.78
C SER A 99 -9.42 -25.68 -1.57
N LEU A 100 -8.92 -24.72 -0.78
CA LEU A 100 -8.03 -25.00 0.36
C LEU A 100 -8.77 -25.50 1.61
N TYR A 101 -10.10 -25.33 1.67
CA TYR A 101 -10.90 -25.56 2.88
C TYR A 101 -11.89 -26.73 2.76
N ALA A 102 -11.51 -27.80 2.05
CA ALA A 102 -12.11 -29.12 2.23
C ALA A 102 -11.68 -29.77 3.58
N GLY A 103 -11.86 -29.05 4.70
CA GLY A 103 -11.89 -29.60 6.06
C GLY A 103 -10.56 -29.92 6.76
N LYS A 104 -9.47 -29.15 6.57
CA LYS A 104 -8.15 -29.53 7.16
C LYS A 104 -7.30 -28.46 7.88
N TYR A 105 -7.77 -27.24 8.12
CA TYR A 105 -6.91 -26.24 8.78
C TYR A 105 -7.62 -25.41 9.86
N SER A 106 -6.93 -25.27 11.00
CA SER A 106 -7.31 -24.42 12.14
C SER A 106 -6.96 -22.94 11.81
N PRO A 107 -7.54 -21.94 12.50
CA PRO A 107 -7.32 -20.50 12.22
C PRO A 107 -5.86 -19.98 12.11
N PRO A 108 -4.80 -20.62 12.65
CA PRO A 108 -3.42 -20.14 12.49
C PRO A 108 -2.88 -20.20 11.05
N ASP A 109 -3.48 -21.01 10.16
CA ASP A 109 -2.89 -21.35 8.87
C ASP A 109 -3.34 -20.49 7.70
N ILE A 110 -4.21 -19.50 7.91
CA ILE A 110 -4.75 -18.68 6.81
C ILE A 110 -3.66 -17.87 6.11
N LEU A 111 -2.70 -17.32 6.86
CA LEU A 111 -1.59 -16.54 6.29
C LEU A 111 -0.64 -17.44 5.50
N THR A 112 -0.33 -18.62 6.03
CA THR A 112 0.47 -19.65 5.36
C THR A 112 -0.21 -20.12 4.07
N ALA A 113 -1.53 -20.33 4.13
CA ALA A 113 -2.35 -20.69 2.98
C ALA A 113 -2.31 -19.61 1.90
N LEU A 114 -2.53 -18.34 2.26
CA LEU A 114 -2.45 -17.22 1.33
C LEU A 114 -1.04 -17.04 0.75
N GLN A 115 -0.01 -17.21 1.57
CA GLN A 115 1.38 -17.18 1.12
C GLN A 115 1.66 -18.26 0.07
N SER A 116 1.08 -19.47 0.21
CA SER A 116 1.24 -20.54 -0.79
C SER A 116 0.55 -20.26 -2.12
N GLN A 117 -0.44 -19.35 -2.17
CA GLN A 117 -1.18 -19.02 -3.39
C GLN A 117 -0.50 -17.96 -4.25
N ILE A 118 0.33 -17.13 -3.64
CA ILE A 118 1.10 -16.11 -4.35
C ILE A 118 2.38 -16.78 -4.84
N THR A 119 2.41 -17.10 -6.13
CA THR A 119 3.57 -17.75 -6.78
C THR A 119 4.40 -16.71 -7.53
N GLY A 120 5.73 -16.86 -7.50
CA GLY A 120 6.65 -16.00 -8.24
C GLY A 120 6.96 -14.63 -7.63
N LEU A 121 6.35 -14.28 -6.48
CA LEU A 121 6.64 -13.05 -5.73
C LEU A 121 7.14 -13.39 -4.33
N GLU A 122 8.00 -12.55 -3.77
CA GLU A 122 8.44 -12.68 -2.38
C GLU A 122 7.32 -12.20 -1.44
N VAL A 123 6.96 -13.04 -0.46
CA VAL A 123 5.93 -12.75 0.53
C VAL A 123 6.54 -12.75 1.93
N LYS A 124 6.26 -11.70 2.70
CA LYS A 124 6.75 -11.51 4.07
C LYS A 124 5.59 -11.32 5.03
N VAL A 125 5.68 -11.94 6.20
CA VAL A 125 4.72 -11.70 7.29
C VAL A 125 5.13 -10.44 8.06
N ILE A 126 4.20 -9.51 8.21
CA ILE A 126 4.39 -8.26 8.95
C ILE A 126 3.46 -8.22 10.16
N LYS A 127 3.97 -7.76 11.30
CA LYS A 127 3.24 -7.77 12.59
C LYS A 127 3.09 -6.37 13.20
N ARG A 128 3.96 -5.45 12.78
CA ARG A 128 3.99 -4.08 13.28
C ARG A 128 3.32 -3.15 12.28
N PHE A 129 2.65 -2.14 12.80
CA PHE A 129 2.02 -1.09 12.03
C PHE A 129 3.06 -0.24 11.29
N GLY A 130 4.22 0.05 11.91
CA GLY A 130 5.33 0.71 11.21
C GLY A 130 5.76 -0.04 9.95
N GLN A 131 5.86 -1.37 10.02
CA GLN A 131 6.21 -2.21 8.86
C GLN A 131 5.18 -2.09 7.72
N VAL A 132 3.89 -1.97 8.03
CA VAL A 132 2.86 -1.75 7.00
C VAL A 132 3.15 -0.47 6.21
N LEU A 133 3.47 0.63 6.91
CA LEU A 133 3.75 1.90 6.27
C LEU A 133 5.04 1.84 5.44
N ASP A 134 6.09 1.24 6.01
CA ASP A 134 7.39 1.09 5.34
C ASP A 134 7.26 0.31 4.03
N GLU A 135 6.50 -0.79 4.04
CA GLU A 135 6.28 -1.64 2.87
C GLU A 135 5.42 -0.94 1.80
N ILE A 136 4.35 -0.23 2.19
CA ILE A 136 3.52 0.55 1.25
C ILE A 136 4.38 1.62 0.56
N VAL A 137 5.16 2.37 1.33
CA VAL A 137 6.00 3.46 0.82
C VAL A 137 7.20 2.94 0.01
N ALA A 138 7.67 1.73 0.30
CA ALA A 138 8.64 1.03 -0.52
C ALA A 138 8.09 0.65 -1.91
N GLY A 139 6.77 0.67 -2.09
CA GLY A 139 6.10 0.26 -3.32
C GLY A 139 5.67 -1.20 -3.32
N ASN A 140 5.67 -1.87 -2.17
CA ASN A 140 5.14 -3.22 -2.04
C ASN A 140 3.63 -3.18 -1.86
N THR A 141 2.99 -4.35 -1.96
CA THR A 141 1.55 -4.50 -1.80
C THR A 141 1.29 -5.19 -0.48
N VAL A 142 0.48 -4.57 0.38
CA VAL A 142 0.18 -5.08 1.72
C VAL A 142 -1.22 -5.67 1.75
N VAL A 143 -1.36 -6.87 2.29
CA VAL A 143 -2.65 -7.54 2.53
C VAL A 143 -2.89 -7.62 4.03
N LEU A 144 -4.00 -7.06 4.48
CA LEU A 144 -4.49 -7.13 5.86
C LEU A 144 -5.77 -7.95 5.91
N ILE A 145 -5.94 -8.74 6.98
CA ILE A 145 -7.07 -9.66 7.14
C ILE A 145 -7.74 -9.36 8.47
N ASP A 146 -9.06 -9.46 8.50
CA ASP A 146 -9.83 -9.23 9.71
C ASP A 146 -9.66 -10.36 10.72
N HIS A 147 -9.66 -9.97 11.99
CA HIS A 147 -9.36 -10.80 13.16
C HIS A 147 -7.96 -11.45 13.15
N THR A 148 -6.97 -10.86 12.46
CA THR A 148 -5.55 -11.26 12.53
C THR A 148 -4.68 -10.08 12.96
N ARG A 149 -3.64 -10.35 13.75
CA ARG A 149 -2.63 -9.33 14.18
C ARG A 149 -1.38 -9.33 13.30
N GLU A 150 -1.51 -9.93 12.13
CA GLU A 150 -0.45 -10.13 11.17
C GLU A 150 -1.03 -9.88 9.77
N GLY A 151 -0.21 -9.32 8.90
CA GLY A 151 -0.50 -9.10 7.49
C GLY A 151 0.59 -9.69 6.61
N LEU A 152 0.38 -9.61 5.30
CA LEU A 152 1.35 -10.02 4.30
C LEU A 152 1.86 -8.79 3.55
N SER A 153 3.16 -8.66 3.38
CA SER A 153 3.75 -7.81 2.35
C SER A 153 4.14 -8.68 1.17
N VAL A 154 3.75 -8.27 -0.03
CA VAL A 154 4.06 -8.91 -1.30
C VAL A 154 4.91 -7.96 -2.10
N THR A 155 6.13 -8.38 -2.43
CA THR A 155 7.02 -7.61 -3.29
C THR A 155 6.37 -7.50 -4.67
N SER A 156 6.00 -6.28 -5.07
CA SER A 156 5.38 -5.98 -6.36
C SER A 156 6.42 -5.43 -7.34
N LEU A 157 6.03 -5.27 -8.61
CA LEU A 157 6.78 -4.50 -9.60
C LEU A 157 6.94 -3.09 -9.03
N GLY A 158 8.15 -2.77 -8.57
CA GLY A 158 8.43 -1.52 -7.85
C GLY A 158 8.24 -0.26 -8.71
N TRP A 159 8.88 0.84 -8.32
CA TRP A 159 8.68 2.12 -8.99
C TRP A 159 9.29 2.19 -10.40
N PRO A 160 8.68 2.98 -11.32
CA PRO A 160 9.23 3.20 -12.65
C PRO A 160 10.67 3.69 -12.61
N HIS A 161 11.41 3.30 -13.63
CA HIS A 161 12.72 3.86 -13.95
C HIS A 161 12.50 4.77 -15.14
N ARG A 162 13.05 5.98 -15.10
CA ARG A 162 13.28 6.69 -16.35
C ARG A 162 14.44 5.96 -17.01
N ASP A 163 14.18 5.35 -18.16
CA ASP A 163 15.29 5.03 -19.05
C ASP A 163 16.03 6.34 -19.34
N ILE A 164 17.35 6.29 -19.25
CA ILE A 164 18.20 7.45 -19.53
C ILE A 164 18.25 7.58 -21.05
N THR A 165 17.16 8.09 -21.64
CA THR A 165 17.23 8.76 -22.93
C THR A 165 17.51 10.22 -22.64
N GLU A 166 18.67 10.68 -23.10
CA GLU A 166 19.05 12.07 -23.11
C GLU A 166 17.87 12.87 -23.71
N PRO A 167 17.36 13.93 -23.04
CA PRO A 167 16.31 14.74 -23.65
C PRO A 167 16.89 15.25 -24.96
N GLU A 168 16.24 14.95 -26.10
CA GLU A 168 16.69 15.47 -27.39
C GLU A 168 16.78 16.98 -27.25
N THR A 169 18.02 17.50 -27.36
CA THR A 169 18.28 18.93 -27.34
C THR A 169 17.46 19.56 -28.44
N GLU A 170 16.43 20.29 -28.03
CA GLU A 170 15.43 20.88 -28.91
C GLU A 170 16.10 21.96 -29.79
N SER A 171 16.49 21.60 -31.00
CA SER A 171 16.80 22.56 -32.05
C SER A 171 15.57 22.76 -32.94
N VAL A 172 14.90 23.90 -32.73
CA VAL A 172 14.28 24.74 -33.77
C VAL A 172 12.94 24.27 -34.40
N VAL A 173 11.89 25.07 -34.11
CA VAL A 173 10.87 25.60 -35.05
C VAL A 173 10.14 24.61 -35.97
N ARG A 174 8.97 24.14 -35.49
CA ARG A 174 7.64 24.02 -36.16
C ARG A 174 6.91 22.79 -35.59
N GLY A 175 5.75 23.02 -34.98
CA GLY A 175 5.02 22.02 -34.21
C GLY A 175 4.63 20.75 -34.98
N PRO A 176 4.52 19.64 -34.24
CA PRO A 176 3.24 18.97 -34.00
C PRO A 176 2.98 18.79 -32.50
N ARG A 177 1.71 18.84 -32.09
CA ARG A 177 1.29 18.62 -30.70
C ARG A 177 1.40 17.13 -30.34
N GLU A 178 2.48 16.76 -29.66
CA GLU A 178 2.46 15.66 -28.69
C GLU A 178 2.68 16.26 -27.30
N GLY A 179 1.68 17.03 -26.85
CA GLY A 179 1.69 17.62 -25.52
C GLY A 179 1.45 16.55 -24.46
N PHE A 180 2.36 16.45 -23.49
CA PHE A 180 2.23 15.70 -22.23
C PHE A 180 2.16 14.17 -22.35
N VAL A 181 3.27 13.52 -22.73
CA VAL A 181 3.31 12.05 -22.94
C VAL A 181 3.55 11.23 -21.64
N GLU A 182 3.91 11.86 -20.51
CA GLU A 182 4.00 11.14 -19.21
C GLU A 182 2.66 11.20 -18.45
N SER A 183 2.10 10.03 -18.12
CA SER A 183 0.93 9.91 -17.24
C SER A 183 1.20 10.56 -15.88
N VAL A 184 0.28 11.39 -15.38
CA VAL A 184 0.36 12.01 -14.04
C VAL A 184 0.67 10.96 -12.96
N ARG A 185 0.12 9.75 -13.10
CA ARG A 185 0.38 8.63 -12.16
C ARG A 185 1.83 8.16 -12.20
N LEU A 186 2.46 8.09 -13.37
CA LEU A 186 3.88 7.70 -13.49
C LEU A 186 4.78 8.76 -12.83
N ASN A 187 4.46 10.03 -13.01
CA ASN A 187 5.18 11.12 -12.35
C ASN A 187 5.02 11.09 -10.83
N VAL A 188 3.82 10.79 -10.33
CA VAL A 188 3.59 10.52 -8.89
C VAL A 188 4.42 9.33 -8.42
N GLY A 189 4.50 8.25 -9.20
CA GLY A 189 5.34 7.09 -8.91
C GLY A 189 6.83 7.42 -8.80
N LEU A 190 7.35 8.27 -9.70
CA LEU A 190 8.73 8.76 -9.63
C LEU A 190 8.98 9.61 -8.37
N LEU A 191 8.00 10.44 -7.98
CA LEU A 191 8.07 11.21 -6.73
C LEU A 191 8.08 10.30 -5.52
N ARG A 192 7.22 9.27 -5.47
CA ARG A 192 7.19 8.26 -4.38
C ARG A 192 8.48 7.45 -4.29
N LYS A 193 9.10 7.12 -5.43
CA LYS A 193 10.42 6.47 -5.46
C LYS A 193 11.50 7.30 -4.77
N ARG A 194 11.49 8.62 -5.02
CA ARG A 194 12.46 9.58 -4.48
C ARG A 194 12.16 9.97 -3.04
N LEU A 195 10.88 10.13 -2.71
CA LEU A 195 10.37 10.52 -1.40
C LEU A 195 9.67 9.33 -0.76
N ARG A 196 10.48 8.44 -0.17
CA ARG A 196 9.99 7.30 0.62
C ARG A 196 9.50 7.77 1.99
N THR A 197 8.42 8.53 2.00
CA THR A 197 7.76 8.98 3.23
C THR A 197 6.23 8.87 3.11
N PRO A 198 5.54 8.48 4.20
CA PRO A 198 4.07 8.57 4.27
C PRO A 198 3.56 10.01 4.25
N ASP A 199 4.42 11.02 4.48
CA ASP A 199 4.03 12.43 4.53
C ASP A 199 3.77 13.05 3.15
N LEU A 200 4.22 12.41 2.06
CA LEU A 200 3.90 12.86 0.71
C LEU A 200 2.41 12.64 0.45
N ARG A 201 1.71 13.72 0.07
CA ARG A 201 0.27 13.73 -0.21
C ARG A 201 0.03 14.15 -1.64
N VAL A 202 -0.85 13.42 -2.30
CA VAL A 202 -1.33 13.66 -3.65
C VAL A 202 -2.82 13.92 -3.56
N GLU A 203 -3.28 15.01 -4.18
CA GLU A 203 -4.71 15.34 -4.32
C GLU A 203 -5.01 15.54 -5.81
N GLN A 204 -6.11 14.97 -6.30
CA GLN A 204 -6.59 15.09 -7.69
C GLN A 204 -7.96 15.76 -7.78
#